data_AF-A0A8H3BMA1-F1
#
_entry.id   AF-A0A8H3BMA1-F1
#
_cell.length_a   1.000
_cell.length_b   1.000
_cell.length_c   1.000
_cell.angle_alpha   90.00
_cell.angle_beta   90.00
_cell.angle_gamma   90.00
#
_symmetry.space_group_name_H-M   'P 1'
#
loop_
_entity.id
_entity.type
_entity.pdbx_description
1 polymer ?
#
loop_
_entity_poly.entity_id
_entity_poly.type
_entity_poly.pdbx_seq_one_letter_code
_entity_poly.pdbx_strand_id
1 'polypeptide(L)'
;MVKFFSQSHTYDDNWATVALAFFLRYPNPFAAHVLSCDVIDRSFTPDGSLRTTRLILKRGNLPKWFPSGVVARSESWIVEESEVDTFGRRVSCITHNLEHTKALRVIEQVTLHPLEDGRTLQLTEARFQSRFGWGLTKRIESYASTKFRSNIEKSRQGIFLVLNLLRESRMQLQPLGGAIGSTGTIFDTYVSRLQNSHRGQPPTADASIPGDAQGAPDHSATWKQWRPRFWSRSS
;
A
#
# COMPACT_ATOMS: atom_id res chain seq x y z
N MET A 1 -22.08 -4.78 -15.33
CA MET A 1 -21.07 -5.85 -15.49
C MET A 1 -19.76 -5.27 -14.97
N VAL A 2 -19.07 -5.91 -14.04
CA VAL A 2 -17.82 -5.37 -13.46
C VAL A 2 -16.66 -5.77 -14.36
N LYS A 3 -15.82 -4.81 -14.78
CA LYS A 3 -14.60 -5.14 -15.53
C LYS A 3 -13.46 -5.39 -14.56
N PHE A 4 -12.82 -6.56 -14.69
CA PHE A 4 -11.70 -6.98 -13.84
C PHE A 4 -10.39 -6.88 -14.62
N PHE A 5 -9.33 -6.48 -13.92
CA PHE A 5 -7.96 -6.49 -14.41
C PHE A 5 -7.09 -7.16 -13.34
N SER A 6 -6.13 -7.97 -13.77
CA SER A 6 -5.09 -8.52 -12.90
C SER A 6 -3.75 -8.55 -13.63
N GLN A 7 -2.68 -8.26 -12.92
CA GLN A 7 -1.30 -8.32 -13.40
C GLN A 7 -0.36 -8.65 -12.25
N SER A 8 0.72 -9.37 -12.57
CA SER A 8 1.85 -9.57 -11.68
C SER A 8 3.12 -8.90 -12.24
N HIS A 9 4.03 -8.53 -11.34
CA HIS A 9 5.37 -8.08 -11.67
C HIS A 9 6.35 -8.51 -10.58
N THR A 10 7.56 -8.90 -10.99
CA THR A 10 8.62 -9.30 -10.06
C THR A 10 9.72 -8.25 -10.07
N TYR A 11 10.11 -7.78 -8.89
CA TYR A 11 11.26 -6.91 -8.67
C TYR A 11 12.46 -7.74 -8.21
N ASP A 12 13.66 -7.40 -8.68
CA ASP A 12 14.89 -8.11 -8.31
C ASP A 12 15.38 -7.76 -6.89
N ASP A 13 14.74 -6.81 -6.21
CA ASP A 13 15.05 -6.40 -4.84
C ASP A 13 14.28 -7.21 -3.79
N ASN A 14 14.84 -7.25 -2.59
CA ASN A 14 14.19 -7.87 -1.43
C ASN A 14 12.92 -7.11 -1.01
N TRP A 15 12.03 -7.84 -0.31
CA TRP A 15 10.71 -7.35 0.07
C TRP A 15 10.77 -6.04 0.87
N ALA A 16 11.70 -5.91 1.82
CA ALA A 16 11.81 -4.72 2.65
C ALA A 16 12.15 -3.47 1.81
N THR A 17 13.03 -3.62 0.82
CA THR A 17 13.43 -2.53 -0.07
C THR A 17 12.30 -2.14 -1.02
N VAL A 18 11.57 -3.11 -1.57
CA VAL A 18 10.40 -2.85 -2.43
C VAL A 18 9.24 -2.23 -1.63
N ALA A 19 8.99 -2.72 -0.41
CA ALA A 19 7.98 -2.15 0.48
C ALA A 19 8.31 -0.69 0.82
N LEU A 20 9.56 -0.38 1.14
CA LEU A 20 10.01 0.99 1.36
C LEU A 20 9.81 1.87 0.12
N ALA A 21 10.24 1.39 -1.06
CA ALA A 21 10.05 2.11 -2.32
C ALA A 21 8.57 2.36 -2.63
N PHE A 22 7.69 1.40 -2.33
CA PHE A 22 6.25 1.53 -2.50
C PHE A 22 5.68 2.71 -1.69
N PHE A 23 6.11 2.88 -0.44
CA PHE A 23 5.63 3.98 0.41
C PHE A 23 6.26 5.33 0.05
N LEU A 24 7.49 5.33 -0.47
CA LEU A 24 8.23 6.52 -0.91
C LEU A 24 8.00 6.90 -2.39
N ARG A 25 7.08 6.23 -3.09
CA ARG A 25 6.91 6.39 -4.54
C ARG A 25 6.50 7.80 -5.00
N TYR A 26 6.16 8.72 -4.11
CA TYR A 26 5.85 10.11 -4.49
C TYR A 26 6.75 11.09 -3.73
N PRO A 27 7.18 12.19 -4.38
CA PRO A 27 6.94 12.53 -5.79
C PRO A 27 7.82 11.72 -6.77
N ASN A 28 7.37 11.52 -8.01
CA ASN A 28 8.19 10.97 -9.10
C ASN A 28 7.67 11.47 -10.48
N PRO A 29 8.53 11.54 -11.53
CA PRO A 29 8.15 12.10 -12.84
C PRO A 29 7.08 11.31 -13.58
N PHE A 30 6.97 9.99 -13.34
CA PHE A 30 5.95 9.13 -13.95
C PHE A 30 4.57 9.31 -13.30
N ALA A 31 4.51 9.95 -12.13
CA ALA A 31 3.31 10.25 -11.37
C ALA A 31 3.09 11.77 -11.13
N ALA A 32 3.52 12.63 -12.06
CA ALA A 32 3.36 14.09 -11.97
C ALA A 32 1.90 14.60 -11.80
N HIS A 33 0.91 13.72 -11.97
CA HIS A 33 -0.50 14.01 -11.72
C HIS A 33 -0.90 13.92 -10.25
N VAL A 34 -0.06 13.32 -9.39
CA VAL A 34 -0.25 13.29 -7.94
C VAL A 34 0.26 14.61 -7.36
N LEU A 35 -0.64 15.35 -6.71
CA LEU A 35 -0.38 16.68 -6.17
C LEU A 35 0.03 16.63 -4.69
N SER A 36 -0.61 15.75 -3.91
CA SER A 36 -0.26 15.53 -2.50
C SER A 36 -0.53 14.08 -2.09
N CYS A 37 0.10 13.66 -0.99
CA CYS A 37 -0.06 12.35 -0.38
C CYS A 37 0.20 12.49 1.13
N ASP A 38 -0.88 12.45 1.90
CA ASP A 38 -0.87 12.77 3.33
C ASP A 38 -1.26 11.53 4.15
N VAL A 39 -0.58 11.28 5.27
CA VAL A 39 -0.98 10.21 6.21
C VAL A 39 -2.08 10.75 7.12
N ILE A 40 -3.23 10.10 7.10
CA ILE A 40 -4.40 10.49 7.90
C ILE A 40 -4.45 9.71 9.21
N ASP A 41 -4.14 8.42 9.15
CA ASP A 41 -4.06 7.54 10.32
C ASP A 41 -2.93 6.54 10.14
N ARG A 42 -2.28 6.19 11.26
CA ARG A 42 -1.28 5.12 11.30
C ARG A 42 -1.25 4.51 12.70
N SER A 43 -1.45 3.22 12.77
CA SER A 43 -1.54 2.48 14.02
C SER A 43 -1.05 1.04 13.85
N PHE A 44 -0.57 0.44 14.94
CA PHE A 44 -0.30 -0.99 14.98
C PHE A 44 -1.58 -1.76 15.30
N THR A 45 -1.77 -2.90 14.64
CA THR A 45 -2.81 -3.85 14.97
C THR A 45 -2.42 -4.68 16.20
N PRO A 46 -3.38 -5.34 16.87
CA PRO A 46 -3.06 -6.25 17.99
C PRO A 46 -2.10 -7.40 17.60
N ASP A 47 -2.12 -7.82 16.34
CA ASP A 47 -1.20 -8.83 15.76
C ASP A 47 0.18 -8.27 15.38
N GLY A 48 0.41 -6.96 15.54
CA GLY A 48 1.71 -6.31 15.30
C GLY A 48 1.92 -5.79 13.88
N SER A 49 0.93 -5.90 12.99
CA SER A 49 0.97 -5.32 11.66
C SER A 49 0.80 -3.80 11.70
N LEU A 50 1.46 -3.07 10.79
CA LEU A 50 1.30 -1.61 10.69
C LEU A 50 0.19 -1.26 9.69
N ARG A 51 -0.88 -0.63 10.16
CA ARG A 51 -1.92 -0.05 9.30
C ARG A 51 -1.63 1.41 9.05
N THR A 52 -1.85 1.84 7.81
CA THR A 52 -1.75 3.24 7.40
C THR A 52 -2.88 3.58 6.45
N THR A 53 -3.55 4.70 6.71
CA THR A 53 -4.47 5.33 5.77
C THR A 53 -3.85 6.61 5.24
N ARG A 54 -3.75 6.73 3.92
CA ARG A 54 -3.28 7.93 3.23
C ARG A 54 -4.38 8.54 2.37
N LEU A 55 -4.41 9.87 2.31
CA LEU A 55 -5.24 10.64 1.41
C LEU A 55 -4.36 11.22 0.30
N ILE A 56 -4.74 10.95 -0.94
CA ILE A 56 -3.96 11.33 -2.12
C ILE A 56 -4.81 12.24 -2.99
N LEU A 57 -4.30 13.44 -3.28
CA LEU A 57 -4.90 14.34 -4.27
C LEU A 57 -4.25 14.09 -5.64
N LYS A 58 -5.07 13.87 -6.66
CA LYS A 58 -4.56 13.79 -8.04
C LYS A 58 -5.36 14.61 -9.02
N ARG A 59 -4.68 15.12 -10.04
CA ARG A 59 -5.28 15.75 -11.22
C ARG A 59 -5.57 14.71 -12.29
N GLY A 60 -6.82 14.60 -12.70
CA GLY A 60 -7.29 13.78 -13.81
C GLY A 60 -7.68 14.62 -15.02
N ASN A 61 -7.73 13.99 -16.19
CA ASN A 61 -8.30 14.59 -17.39
C ASN A 61 -9.47 13.73 -17.85
N LEU A 62 -10.60 14.37 -18.14
CA LEU A 62 -11.75 13.68 -18.73
C LEU A 62 -11.46 13.41 -20.21
N PRO A 63 -11.91 12.26 -20.76
CA PRO A 63 -11.81 12.04 -22.19
C PRO A 63 -12.70 13.01 -22.96
N LYS A 64 -12.26 13.44 -24.16
CA LYS A 64 -13.00 14.42 -25.00
C LYS A 64 -14.43 14.00 -25.35
N TRP A 65 -14.72 12.70 -25.37
CA TRP A 65 -16.06 12.18 -25.64
C TRP A 65 -16.99 12.21 -24.42
N PHE A 66 -16.45 12.44 -23.22
CA PHE A 66 -17.25 12.50 -22.00
C PHE A 66 -18.06 13.80 -21.97
N PRO A 67 -19.34 13.77 -21.55
CA PRO A 67 -20.16 14.98 -21.56
C PRO A 67 -19.55 16.09 -20.71
N SER A 68 -19.45 17.29 -21.28
CA SER A 68 -18.97 18.48 -20.58
C SER A 68 -19.95 18.86 -19.45
N GLY A 69 -19.42 19.47 -18.38
CA GLY A 69 -20.22 19.95 -17.25
C GLY A 69 -20.67 18.87 -16.24
N VAL A 70 -20.44 17.57 -16.51
CA VAL A 70 -20.80 16.47 -15.59
C VAL A 70 -19.85 16.39 -14.39
N VAL A 71 -18.58 16.75 -14.58
CA VAL A 71 -17.56 16.75 -13.53
C VAL A 71 -17.00 18.16 -13.43
N ALA A 72 -17.29 18.82 -12.30
CA ALA A 72 -16.95 20.23 -12.07
C ALA A 72 -15.45 20.47 -11.82
N ARG A 73 -14.74 19.45 -11.33
CA ARG A 73 -13.31 19.54 -11.00
C ARG A 73 -12.55 18.37 -11.63
N SER A 74 -11.44 18.68 -12.28
CA SER A 74 -10.50 17.70 -12.82
C SER A 74 -9.72 16.95 -11.74
N GLU A 75 -9.74 17.44 -10.50
CA GLU A 75 -9.07 16.82 -9.37
C GLU A 75 -9.97 15.77 -8.70
N SER A 76 -9.33 14.80 -8.05
CA SER A 76 -10.01 13.71 -7.36
C SER A 76 -9.20 13.25 -6.17
N TRP A 77 -9.89 13.10 -5.04
CA TRP A 77 -9.34 12.49 -3.84
C TRP A 77 -9.40 10.96 -3.90
N ILE A 78 -8.29 10.33 -3.54
CA ILE A 78 -8.11 8.88 -3.44
C ILE A 78 -7.76 8.53 -2.00
N VAL A 79 -8.42 7.53 -1.45
CA VAL A 79 -8.01 6.90 -0.20
C VAL A 79 -7.14 5.69 -0.53
N GLU A 80 -6.01 5.60 0.16
CA GLU A 80 -5.16 4.42 0.21
C GLU A 80 -5.17 3.86 1.64
N GLU A 81 -5.45 2.58 1.75
CA GLU A 81 -5.40 1.84 3.02
C GLU A 81 -4.42 0.69 2.85
N SER A 82 -3.38 0.67 3.69
CA SER A 82 -2.33 -0.36 3.63
C SER A 82 -2.11 -1.02 4.98
N GLU A 83 -1.79 -2.30 4.95
CA GLU A 83 -1.35 -3.10 6.09
C GLU A 83 0.01 -3.74 5.75
N VAL A 84 0.97 -3.59 6.66
CA VAL A 84 2.32 -4.14 6.53
C VAL A 84 2.54 -5.15 7.66
N ASP A 85 2.59 -6.42 7.29
CA ASP A 85 2.99 -7.52 8.18
C ASP A 85 4.49 -7.77 7.98
N THR A 86 5.28 -7.42 9.00
CA THR A 86 6.74 -7.57 8.97
C THR A 86 7.20 -9.00 9.23
N PHE A 87 6.38 -9.82 9.90
CA PHE A 87 6.70 -11.22 10.19
C PHE A 87 6.39 -12.10 8.98
N GLY A 88 5.18 -11.95 8.42
CA GLY A 88 4.77 -12.61 7.18
C GLY A 88 5.39 -11.99 5.93
N ARG A 89 6.10 -10.86 6.05
CA ARG A 89 6.72 -10.10 4.95
C ARG A 89 5.72 -9.82 3.83
N ARG A 90 4.62 -9.17 4.19
CA ARG A 90 3.54 -8.87 3.26
C ARG A 90 3.11 -7.41 3.37
N VAL A 91 2.94 -6.76 2.23
CA VAL A 91 2.20 -5.50 2.13
C VAL A 91 0.89 -5.81 1.43
N SER A 92 -0.24 -5.41 2.03
CA SER A 92 -1.55 -5.43 1.39
C SER A 92 -2.07 -4.00 1.33
N CYS A 93 -2.40 -3.52 0.14
CA CYS A 93 -2.82 -2.14 -0.07
C CYS A 93 -4.07 -2.09 -0.94
N ILE A 94 -5.06 -1.30 -0.53
CA ILE A 94 -6.27 -1.01 -1.29
C ILE A 94 -6.33 0.48 -1.57
N THR A 95 -6.61 0.85 -2.82
CA THR A 95 -6.87 2.25 -3.18
C THR A 95 -8.22 2.39 -3.86
N HIS A 96 -8.91 3.49 -3.58
CA HIS A 96 -10.17 3.82 -4.23
C HIS A 96 -10.45 5.31 -4.25
N ASN A 97 -11.18 5.77 -5.27
CA ASN A 97 -11.62 7.17 -5.35
C ASN A 97 -12.79 7.46 -4.41
N LEU A 98 -12.71 8.60 -3.71
CA LEU A 98 -13.79 9.12 -2.86
C LEU A 98 -14.86 9.84 -3.70
N GLU A 99 -14.42 10.61 -4.69
CA GLU A 99 -15.28 11.44 -5.53
C GLU A 99 -15.55 10.78 -6.89
N HIS A 100 -16.53 11.31 -7.64
CA HIS A 100 -16.86 10.87 -9.01
C HIS A 100 -17.30 9.39 -9.13
N THR A 101 -17.64 8.74 -8.02
CA THR A 101 -17.97 7.30 -7.94
C THR A 101 -19.21 6.90 -8.75
N LYS A 102 -20.14 7.83 -9.00
CA LYS A 102 -21.27 7.62 -9.93
C LYS A 102 -20.80 7.44 -11.37
N ALA A 103 -19.85 8.27 -11.81
CA ALA A 103 -19.27 8.18 -13.13
C ALA A 103 -18.40 6.92 -13.26
N LEU A 104 -17.47 6.75 -12.32
CA LEU A 104 -16.60 5.60 -12.26
C LEU A 104 -16.06 5.43 -10.84
N ARG A 105 -16.29 4.27 -10.24
CA ARG A 105 -15.58 3.79 -9.07
C ARG A 105 -14.47 2.84 -9.53
N VAL A 106 -13.24 3.13 -9.10
CA VAL A 106 -12.06 2.30 -9.30
C VAL A 106 -11.61 1.83 -7.94
N ILE A 107 -11.47 0.50 -7.79
CA ILE A 107 -10.86 -0.11 -6.61
C ILE A 107 -9.66 -0.90 -7.11
N GLU A 108 -8.48 -0.56 -6.63
CA GLU A 108 -7.23 -1.27 -6.92
C GLU A 108 -6.72 -1.91 -5.63
N GLN A 109 -6.21 -3.14 -5.76
CA GLN A 109 -5.60 -3.89 -4.68
C GLN A 109 -4.20 -4.31 -5.12
N VAL A 110 -3.21 -3.97 -4.30
CA VAL A 110 -1.80 -4.34 -4.49
C VAL A 110 -1.37 -5.25 -3.33
N THR A 111 -0.69 -6.34 -3.64
CA THR A 111 -0.02 -7.20 -2.65
C THR A 111 1.45 -7.34 -3.01
N LEU A 112 2.34 -7.12 -2.04
CA LEU A 112 3.78 -7.37 -2.16
C LEU A 112 4.18 -8.48 -1.20
N HIS A 113 4.91 -9.48 -1.68
CA HIS A 113 5.45 -10.57 -0.85
C HIS A 113 6.76 -11.12 -1.47
N PRO A 114 7.67 -11.67 -0.66
CA PRO A 114 8.90 -12.26 -1.16
C PRO A 114 8.63 -13.56 -1.93
N LEU A 115 9.49 -13.83 -2.91
CA LEU A 115 9.67 -15.13 -3.55
C LEU A 115 10.79 -15.91 -2.84
N GLU A 116 10.87 -17.22 -3.12
CA GLU A 116 11.88 -18.11 -2.52
C GLU A 116 13.33 -17.69 -2.86
N ASP A 117 13.52 -17.08 -4.03
CA ASP A 117 14.82 -16.60 -4.53
C ASP A 117 15.22 -15.21 -4.00
N GLY A 118 14.47 -14.65 -3.04
CA GLY A 118 14.75 -13.36 -2.42
C GLY A 118 14.22 -12.15 -3.20
N ARG A 119 13.66 -12.34 -4.40
CA ARG A 119 12.96 -11.29 -5.16
C ARG A 119 11.61 -10.98 -4.55
N THR A 120 10.95 -9.92 -5.03
CA THR A 120 9.62 -9.52 -4.54
C THR A 120 8.58 -9.60 -5.64
N LEU A 121 7.50 -10.34 -5.39
CA LEU A 121 6.34 -10.40 -6.26
C LEU A 121 5.30 -9.35 -5.87
N GLN A 122 4.93 -8.52 -6.84
CA GLN A 122 3.77 -7.65 -6.80
C GLN A 122 2.61 -8.26 -7.57
N LEU A 123 1.46 -8.38 -6.91
CA LEU A 123 0.18 -8.70 -7.53
C LEU A 123 -0.70 -7.45 -7.49
N THR A 124 -1.29 -7.08 -8.63
CA THR A 124 -2.16 -5.91 -8.77
C THR A 124 -3.48 -6.34 -9.39
N GLU A 125 -4.58 -6.08 -8.69
CA GLU A 125 -5.93 -6.30 -9.17
C GLU A 125 -6.70 -4.99 -9.23
N ALA A 126 -7.57 -4.82 -10.22
CA ALA A 126 -8.45 -3.67 -10.27
C ALA A 126 -9.87 -4.02 -10.71
N ARG A 127 -10.83 -3.31 -10.12
CA ARG A 127 -12.26 -3.38 -10.44
C ARG A 127 -12.75 -2.01 -10.87
N PHE A 128 -13.38 -1.97 -12.05
CA PHE A 128 -14.00 -0.77 -12.59
C PHE A 128 -15.52 -0.94 -12.54
N GLN A 129 -16.19 0.00 -11.89
CA GLN A 129 -17.64 0.00 -11.72
C GLN A 129 -18.17 1.37 -12.12
N SER A 130 -18.88 1.44 -13.25
CA SER A 130 -19.60 2.65 -13.62
C SER A 130 -21.08 2.49 -13.27
N ARG A 131 -21.64 3.49 -12.59
CA ARG A 131 -23.10 3.62 -12.40
C ARG A 131 -23.65 4.76 -13.25
N PHE A 132 -22.88 5.18 -14.26
CA PHE A 132 -23.27 6.25 -15.14
C PHE A 132 -24.41 5.78 -16.04
N GLY A 133 -25.48 6.56 -16.07
CA GLY A 133 -26.64 6.29 -16.91
C GLY A 133 -26.34 6.53 -18.39
N TRP A 134 -27.35 6.32 -19.23
CA TRP A 134 -27.38 6.74 -20.64
C TRP A 134 -26.58 5.84 -21.61
N GLY A 135 -26.39 4.57 -21.24
CA GLY A 135 -25.75 3.58 -22.12
C GLY A 135 -24.23 3.73 -22.28
N LEU A 136 -23.60 4.70 -21.60
CA LEU A 136 -22.14 4.93 -21.68
C LEU A 136 -21.32 4.04 -20.75
N THR A 137 -21.95 3.26 -19.88
CA THR A 137 -21.30 2.40 -18.87
C THR A 137 -20.16 1.57 -19.47
N LYS A 138 -20.41 0.82 -20.55
CA LYS A 138 -19.40 -0.03 -21.20
C LYS A 138 -18.23 0.76 -21.78
N ARG A 139 -18.50 1.95 -22.33
CA ARG A 139 -17.48 2.84 -22.91
C ARG A 139 -16.58 3.42 -21.81
N ILE A 140 -17.18 3.84 -20.69
CA ILE A 140 -16.47 4.36 -19.51
C ILE A 140 -15.58 3.28 -18.90
N GLU A 141 -16.13 2.09 -18.64
CA GLU A 141 -15.37 0.97 -18.06
C GLU A 141 -14.25 0.51 -18.98
N SER A 142 -14.47 0.50 -20.30
CA SER A 142 -13.42 0.16 -21.26
C SER A 142 -12.31 1.21 -21.28
N TYR A 143 -12.66 2.49 -21.32
CA TYR A 143 -11.69 3.57 -21.21
C TYR A 143 -10.86 3.49 -19.93
N ALA A 144 -11.53 3.24 -18.79
CA ALA A 144 -10.88 3.09 -17.50
C ALA A 144 -9.86 1.94 -17.50
N SER A 145 -10.25 0.76 -18.01
CA SER A 145 -9.36 -0.39 -18.10
C SER A 145 -8.12 -0.13 -18.97
N THR A 146 -8.28 0.56 -20.10
CA THR A 146 -7.16 0.93 -20.98
C THR A 146 -6.22 1.93 -20.31
N LYS A 147 -6.78 2.95 -19.66
CA LYS A 147 -5.98 3.94 -18.90
C LYS A 147 -5.25 3.30 -17.74
N PHE A 148 -5.89 2.37 -17.03
CA PHE A 148 -5.29 1.66 -15.91
C PHE A 148 -4.06 0.87 -16.34
N ARG A 149 -4.13 0.13 -17.45
CA ARG A 149 -2.96 -0.59 -18.00
C ARG A 149 -1.77 0.35 -18.25
N SER A 150 -2.00 1.54 -18.80
CA SER A 150 -0.94 2.54 -18.98
C SER A 150 -0.42 3.11 -17.65
N ASN A 151 -1.29 3.25 -16.64
CA ASN A 151 -0.91 3.76 -15.33
C ASN A 151 -0.05 2.75 -14.55
N ILE A 152 -0.28 1.44 -14.69
CA ILE A 152 0.57 0.44 -14.02
C ILE A 152 2.00 0.51 -14.52
N GLU A 153 2.19 0.66 -15.83
CA GLU A 153 3.55 0.76 -16.38
C GLU A 153 4.28 1.99 -15.84
N LYS A 154 3.59 3.13 -15.72
CA LYS A 154 4.13 4.34 -15.07
C LYS A 154 4.40 4.14 -13.58
N SER A 155 3.51 3.44 -12.87
CA SER A 155 3.70 3.09 -11.46
C SER A 155 4.97 2.27 -11.26
N ARG A 156 5.18 1.27 -12.11
CA ARG A 156 6.38 0.43 -12.14
C ARG A 156 7.65 1.25 -12.39
N GLN A 157 7.63 2.15 -13.36
CA GLN A 157 8.74 3.06 -13.64
C GLN A 157 9.06 3.98 -12.45
N GLY A 158 8.02 4.48 -11.76
CA GLY A 158 8.17 5.27 -10.54
C GLY A 158 8.80 4.49 -9.39
N ILE A 159 8.36 3.25 -9.16
CA ILE A 159 8.96 2.38 -8.14
C ILE A 159 10.41 2.04 -8.48
N PHE A 160 10.70 1.72 -9.75
CA PHE A 160 12.07 1.43 -10.21
C PHE A 160 13.02 2.61 -9.99
N LEU A 161 12.56 3.85 -10.25
CA LEU A 161 13.33 5.05 -9.95
C LEU A 161 13.67 5.12 -8.45
N VAL A 162 12.68 4.92 -7.57
CA VAL A 162 12.91 4.98 -6.12
C VAL A 162 13.83 3.85 -5.66
N LEU A 163 13.70 2.63 -6.21
CA LEU A 163 14.61 1.53 -5.93
C LEU A 163 16.06 1.88 -6.28
N ASN A 164 16.31 2.49 -7.43
CA ASN A 164 17.66 2.94 -7.81
C ASN A 164 18.21 3.99 -6.85
N LEU A 165 17.39 4.99 -6.49
CA LEU A 165 17.80 6.01 -5.51
C LEU A 165 18.14 5.39 -4.14
N LEU A 166 17.37 4.39 -3.69
CA LEU A 166 17.66 3.66 -2.45
C LEU A 166 18.96 2.86 -2.53
N ARG A 167 19.27 2.27 -3.69
CA ARG A 167 20.55 1.56 -3.93
C ARG A 167 21.74 2.52 -3.91
N GLU A 168 21.63 3.65 -4.60
CA GLU A 168 22.67 4.69 -4.63
C GLU A 168 22.93 5.25 -3.23
N SER A 169 21.88 5.58 -2.48
CA SER A 169 21.98 6.05 -1.09
C SER A 169 22.70 5.03 -0.20
N ARG A 170 22.42 3.74 -0.36
CA ARG A 170 23.12 2.67 0.38
C ARG A 170 24.61 2.58 0.04
N MET A 171 24.98 2.75 -1.23
CA MET A 171 26.39 2.71 -1.64
C MET A 171 27.18 3.90 -1.07
N GLN A 172 26.57 5.09 -1.02
CA GLN A 172 27.21 6.28 -0.45
C GLN A 172 27.46 6.19 1.06
N LEU A 173 26.66 5.39 1.78
CA LEU A 173 26.76 5.21 3.22
C LEU A 173 27.73 4.08 3.64
N GLN A 174 28.42 3.43 2.70
CA GLN A 174 29.45 2.45 3.06
C GLN A 174 30.67 3.17 3.67
N PRO A 175 31.06 2.87 4.92
CA PRO A 175 32.34 3.36 5.45
C PRO A 175 33.47 2.73 4.65
N LEU A 176 34.52 3.49 4.35
CA LEU A 176 35.78 2.93 3.87
C LEU A 176 36.30 1.90 4.91
N GLY A 177 36.08 0.60 4.68
CA GLY A 177 36.83 -0.48 5.34
C GLY A 177 36.11 -1.40 6.33
N GLY A 178 34.90 -1.88 6.06
CA GLY A 178 34.28 -2.96 6.85
C GLY A 178 33.62 -4.05 5.99
N ALA A 179 33.97 -5.32 6.22
CA ALA A 179 33.44 -6.46 5.48
C ALA A 179 31.91 -6.61 5.67
N ILE A 180 31.19 -6.71 4.56
CA ILE A 180 29.74 -6.81 4.49
C ILE A 180 29.33 -8.27 4.76
N GLY A 181 28.70 -8.53 5.91
CA GLY A 181 27.85 -9.71 6.07
C GLY A 181 26.61 -9.57 5.17
N SER A 182 26.13 -10.66 4.57
CA SER A 182 25.10 -10.67 3.50
C SER A 182 23.67 -10.26 3.96
N THR A 183 23.51 -9.52 5.05
CA THR A 183 22.22 -9.13 5.66
C THR A 183 21.92 -7.64 5.46
N GLY A 184 22.27 -7.11 4.29
CA GLY A 184 22.45 -5.69 3.98
C GLY A 184 21.19 -4.81 3.91
N THR A 185 20.30 -4.85 4.90
CA THR A 185 19.33 -3.79 5.14
C THR A 185 19.21 -3.45 6.64
N ILE A 186 18.99 -2.16 6.97
CA ILE A 186 18.63 -1.70 8.33
C ILE A 186 17.42 -2.51 8.86
N PHE A 187 16.54 -2.91 7.95
CA PHE A 187 15.34 -3.67 8.24
C PHE A 187 15.63 -5.11 8.66
N ASP A 188 16.52 -5.83 7.95
CA ASP A 188 16.97 -7.17 8.35
C ASP A 188 17.63 -7.12 9.72
N THR A 189 18.45 -6.09 9.96
CA THR A 189 19.07 -5.86 11.27
C THR A 189 18.04 -5.60 12.37
N TYR A 190 16.91 -4.96 12.06
CA TYR A 190 15.83 -4.70 13.02
C TYR A 190 14.97 -5.94 13.27
N VAL A 191 14.56 -6.64 12.21
CA VAL A 191 13.78 -7.88 12.30
C VAL A 191 14.57 -8.99 13.00
N SER A 192 15.85 -9.17 12.67
CA SER A 192 16.73 -10.11 13.38
C SER A 192 16.89 -9.75 14.85
N ARG A 193 16.94 -8.46 15.20
CA ARG A 193 16.96 -8.02 16.61
C ARG A 193 15.66 -8.35 17.32
N LEU A 194 14.50 -8.12 16.71
CA LEU A 194 13.20 -8.49 17.30
C LEU A 194 13.05 -10.01 17.47
N GLN A 195 13.44 -10.79 16.46
CA GLN A 195 13.40 -12.26 16.53
C GLN A 195 14.34 -12.83 17.60
N ASN A 196 15.53 -12.25 17.77
CA ASN A 196 16.48 -12.67 18.80
C ASN A 196 16.07 -12.22 20.21
N SER A 197 15.31 -11.13 20.34
CA SER A 197 14.79 -10.65 21.64
C SER A 197 13.84 -11.66 22.29
N HIS A 198 13.17 -12.51 21.49
CA HIS A 198 12.31 -13.59 21.99
C HIS A 198 13.06 -14.88 22.37
N ARG A 199 14.38 -14.98 22.15
CA ARG A 199 15.18 -16.18 22.46
C ARG A 199 16.09 -16.04 23.68
N GLY A 200 16.08 -14.90 24.37
CA GLY A 200 17.02 -14.60 25.45
C GLY A 200 16.35 -14.10 26.73
N GLN A 201 15.62 -14.97 27.43
CA GLN A 201 15.40 -14.80 28.87
C GLN A 201 15.62 -16.14 29.57
N PRO A 202 16.70 -16.30 30.38
CA PRO A 202 16.76 -17.37 31.36
C PRO A 202 15.76 -17.08 32.50
N PRO A 203 15.25 -18.11 33.20
CA PRO A 203 14.26 -17.91 34.25
C PRO A 203 14.94 -17.24 35.44
N THR A 204 14.68 -15.95 35.64
CA THR A 204 15.03 -15.26 36.90
C THR A 204 13.85 -15.37 37.86
N ALA A 205 14.19 -15.89 39.03
CA ALA A 205 13.31 -16.24 40.14
C ALA A 205 12.43 -15.09 40.65
N ASP A 206 11.32 -15.52 41.27
CA ASP A 206 10.31 -14.75 41.98
C ASP A 206 10.82 -13.50 42.72
N ALA A 207 10.14 -12.39 42.46
CA ALA A 207 9.99 -11.32 43.44
C ALA A 207 8.57 -10.76 43.35
N SER A 208 7.87 -10.88 44.48
CA SER A 208 6.46 -10.61 44.73
C SER A 208 6.09 -9.13 44.59
N ILE A 209 4.91 -8.90 44.02
CA ILE A 209 4.20 -7.62 43.94
C ILE A 209 3.31 -7.46 45.19
N PRO A 210 3.17 -6.25 45.76
CA PRO A 210 1.90 -5.80 46.30
C PRO A 210 1.30 -4.72 45.39
N GLY A 211 0.05 -4.93 45.00
CA GLY A 211 -0.63 -4.16 43.98
C GLY A 211 -1.12 -2.80 44.44
N ASP A 212 -1.54 -2.01 43.45
CA ASP A 212 -2.61 -1.03 43.62
C ASP A 212 -3.43 -0.97 42.34
N ALA A 213 -4.73 -1.18 42.51
CA ALA A 213 -5.73 -1.17 41.47
C ALA A 213 -6.24 0.26 41.26
N GLN A 214 -6.10 0.80 40.06
CA GLN A 214 -6.92 1.90 39.56
C GLN A 214 -7.23 1.65 38.07
N GLY A 215 -8.52 1.50 37.78
CA GLY A 215 -9.04 1.08 36.49
C GLY A 215 -8.77 2.10 35.38
N ALA A 216 -8.26 1.60 34.26
CA ALA A 216 -8.21 2.33 33.01
C ALA A 216 -9.57 2.26 32.29
N PRO A 217 -10.03 3.34 31.63
CA PRO A 217 -11.30 3.34 30.93
C PRO A 217 -11.24 2.44 29.69
N ASP A 218 -12.28 1.64 29.53
CA ASP A 218 -12.45 0.65 28.47
C ASP A 218 -12.71 1.34 27.12
N HIS A 219 -11.65 1.53 26.33
CA HIS A 219 -11.74 1.99 24.94
C HIS A 219 -12.02 0.84 23.94
N SER A 220 -12.42 -0.35 24.40
CA SER A 220 -12.67 -1.52 23.52
C SER A 220 -14.01 -1.49 22.76
N ALA A 221 -14.83 -0.46 22.97
CA ALA A 221 -16.22 -0.47 22.50
C ALA A 221 -16.47 0.03 21.07
N THR A 222 -15.49 0.61 20.35
CA THR A 222 -15.75 1.26 19.05
C THR A 222 -15.10 0.67 17.79
N TRP A 223 -14.25 -0.37 17.88
CA TRP A 223 -13.54 -0.88 16.68
C TRP A 223 -14.00 -2.26 16.17
N LYS A 224 -15.13 -2.78 16.65
CA LYS A 224 -15.72 -4.02 16.12
C LYS A 224 -16.43 -3.81 14.78
N GLN A 225 -15.69 -3.98 13.68
CA GLN A 225 -16.06 -4.60 12.38
C GLN A 225 -15.31 -3.97 11.20
N TRP A 226 -14.01 -4.26 11.07
CA TRP A 226 -13.36 -4.23 9.75
C TRP A 226 -13.32 -5.65 9.18
N ARG A 227 -14.48 -6.11 8.71
CA ARG A 227 -14.54 -7.17 7.69
C ARG A 227 -14.54 -6.46 6.33
N PRO A 228 -13.87 -6.99 5.28
CA PRO A 228 -14.07 -6.47 3.93
C PRO A 228 -15.53 -6.76 3.53
N ARG A 229 -16.45 -5.82 3.77
CA ARG A 229 -17.88 -5.93 3.42
C ARG A 229 -18.14 -5.94 1.91
N PHE A 230 -17.12 -6.08 1.07
CA PHE A 230 -17.25 -6.03 -0.39
C PHE A 230 -17.21 -7.40 -1.08
N TRP A 231 -17.08 -8.49 -0.31
CA TRP A 231 -17.14 -9.87 -0.81
C TRP A 231 -18.19 -10.71 -0.09
N SER A 232 -19.45 -10.29 -0.13
CA SER A 232 -20.59 -11.20 0.04
C SER A 232 -21.87 -10.55 -0.48
N ARG A 233 -22.17 -10.79 -1.76
CA ARG A 233 -23.51 -11.03 -2.33
C ARG A 233 -23.36 -11.18 -3.85
N SER A 234 -22.93 -12.37 -4.23
CA SER A 234 -23.43 -13.01 -5.44
C SER A 234 -24.79 -13.61 -5.10
N SER A 235 -25.85 -13.00 -5.59
CA SER A 235 -27.14 -13.64 -5.87
C SER A 235 -27.69 -12.91 -7.08
#